data_AF-A0A0G4L7G5-F1
#
_entry.id   AF-A0A0G4L7G5-F1
#
_cell.length_a   1.000
_cell.length_b   1.000
_cell.length_c   1.000
_cell.angle_alpha   90.00
_cell.angle_beta   90.00
_cell.angle_gamma   90.00
#
_symmetry.space_group_name_H-M   'P 1'
#
loop_
_entity.id
_entity.type
_entity.pdbx_description
1 polymer ?
#
loop_
_entity_poly.entity_id
_entity_poly.type
_entity_poly.pdbx_seq_one_letter_code
_entity_poly.pdbx_strand_id
1 'polypeptide(L)'
;VLSSGKVRVELNQEGAQNAYDGFDQNTQYYFSIGSVQTFEQQLEQAQKELGIPSAERIPVNYASEGGLWQVAMAFGPTILLVGLLMYTTRSLGGRGGGQMFGGFSKSKAKMFNHETAVKVKFSDVAGMDEAKAEIMEFVSFLKAPERFERLGAKIPRGAILSGPPGTGKTLLAKATAGESGVPFFSVSGSEFVEMFVGVGSSR
;
A
#
# COMPACT_ATOMS: atom_id res chain seq x y z
N VAL A 1 -45.72 14.92 -1.74
CA VAL A 1 -44.47 14.20 -1.34
C VAL A 1 -44.32 14.21 0.17
N LEU A 2 -44.12 13.05 0.79
CA LEU A 2 -43.93 12.89 2.24
C LEU A 2 -42.44 12.72 2.56
N SER A 3 -41.90 13.53 3.48
CA SER A 3 -40.54 13.42 4.01
C SER A 3 -40.55 13.67 5.52
N SER A 4 -40.23 12.63 6.31
CA SER A 4 -39.98 12.63 7.77
C SER A 4 -40.63 13.75 8.60
N GLY A 5 -41.96 13.88 8.53
CA GLY A 5 -42.75 14.84 9.32
C GLY A 5 -43.29 16.06 8.57
N LYS A 6 -43.00 16.21 7.28
CA LYS A 6 -43.56 17.26 6.42
C LYS A 6 -44.21 16.68 5.16
N VAL A 7 -45.33 17.27 4.78
CA VAL A 7 -46.01 16.98 3.50
C VAL A 7 -45.80 18.17 2.58
N ARG A 8 -45.27 17.90 1.40
CA ARG A 8 -45.25 18.83 0.27
C ARG A 8 -46.47 18.55 -0.61
N VAL A 9 -47.31 19.56 -0.83
CA VAL A 9 -48.47 19.46 -1.72
C VAL A 9 -48.10 20.03 -3.07
N GLU A 10 -48.33 19.23 -4.11
CA GLU A 10 -48.19 19.64 -5.50
C GLU A 10 -49.59 19.75 -6.08
N LEU A 11 -49.97 20.96 -6.48
CA LEU A 11 -51.28 21.22 -7.07
C LEU A 11 -51.24 20.96 -8.57
N ASN A 12 -52.32 20.41 -9.13
CA ASN A 12 -52.47 20.27 -10.56
C ASN A 12 -52.57 21.65 -11.22
N GLN A 13 -51.72 21.89 -12.22
CA GLN A 13 -51.51 23.19 -12.88
C GLN A 13 -52.80 23.76 -13.49
N GLU A 14 -53.64 22.89 -14.07
CA GLU A 14 -54.89 23.28 -14.72
C GLU A 14 -56.00 23.63 -13.71
N GLY A 15 -56.00 22.98 -12.55
CA GLY A 15 -56.98 23.26 -11.48
C GLY A 15 -56.64 24.52 -10.69
N ALA A 16 -55.35 24.76 -10.42
CA ALA A 16 -54.90 25.86 -9.58
C ALA A 16 -55.06 27.24 -10.25
N GLN A 17 -54.83 27.33 -11.57
CA GLN A 17 -55.01 28.58 -12.33
C GLN A 17 -56.48 28.99 -12.47
N ASN A 18 -57.40 28.00 -12.54
CA ASN A 18 -58.84 28.26 -12.62
C ASN A 18 -59.45 28.63 -11.26
N ALA A 19 -58.87 28.15 -10.16
CA ALA A 19 -59.39 28.36 -8.81
C ALA A 19 -58.83 29.63 -8.12
N TYR A 20 -57.62 30.05 -8.46
CA TYR A 20 -56.94 31.18 -7.81
C TYR A 20 -56.32 32.12 -8.85
N ASP A 21 -56.84 33.35 -8.91
CA ASP A 21 -56.30 34.41 -9.76
C ASP A 21 -54.94 34.87 -9.21
N GLY A 22 -53.88 34.77 -10.02
CA GLY A 22 -52.49 35.09 -9.61
C GLY A 22 -51.67 33.93 -9.03
N PHE A 23 -52.03 32.67 -9.31
CA PHE A 23 -51.24 31.50 -8.90
C PHE A 23 -49.83 31.50 -9.52
N ASP A 24 -48.79 31.72 -8.69
CA ASP A 24 -47.39 31.58 -9.08
C ASP A 24 -46.99 30.10 -9.10
N GLN A 25 -46.53 29.63 -10.26
CA GLN A 25 -46.20 28.23 -10.56
C GLN A 25 -45.13 27.64 -9.64
N ASN A 26 -44.36 28.47 -8.94
CA ASN A 26 -43.33 28.01 -8.02
C ASN A 26 -43.78 27.97 -6.54
N THR A 27 -45.05 28.23 -6.26
CA THR A 27 -45.58 28.24 -4.89
C THR A 27 -45.76 26.81 -4.38
N GLN A 28 -44.90 26.40 -3.47
CA GLN A 28 -44.95 25.08 -2.85
C GLN A 28 -45.55 25.18 -1.44
N TYR A 29 -46.60 24.40 -1.17
CA TYR A 29 -47.24 24.36 0.14
C TYR A 29 -46.66 23.23 0.99
N TYR A 30 -46.36 23.55 2.24
CA TYR A 30 -45.83 22.63 3.23
C TYR A 30 -46.69 22.66 4.50
N PHE A 31 -47.04 21.50 5.04
CA PHE A 31 -47.60 21.40 6.38
C PHE A 31 -46.93 20.28 7.16
N SER A 32 -46.92 20.44 8.49
CA SER A 32 -46.29 19.48 9.40
C SER A 32 -47.29 18.40 9.76
N ILE A 33 -46.85 17.15 9.78
CA ILE A 33 -47.65 15.99 10.17
C ILE A 33 -46.98 15.25 11.32
N GLY A 34 -47.80 14.73 12.25
CA GLY A 34 -47.30 13.96 13.37
C GLY A 34 -46.79 12.57 12.95
N SER A 35 -47.56 11.85 12.14
CA SER A 35 -47.16 10.57 11.55
C SER A 35 -47.68 10.45 10.13
N VAL A 36 -46.94 9.72 9.31
CA VAL A 36 -47.33 9.45 7.92
C VAL A 36 -48.57 8.56 7.88
N GLN A 37 -48.65 7.57 8.76
CA GLN A 37 -49.76 6.61 8.81
C GLN A 37 -51.08 7.29 9.19
N THR A 38 -51.06 8.19 10.18
CA THR A 38 -52.25 8.96 10.57
C THR A 38 -52.71 9.87 9.44
N PHE A 39 -51.77 10.49 8.73
CA PHE A 39 -52.08 11.34 7.58
C PHE A 39 -52.77 10.55 6.45
N GLU A 40 -52.25 9.37 6.08
CA GLU A 40 -52.88 8.53 5.06
C GLU A 40 -54.29 8.09 5.43
N GLN A 41 -54.49 7.66 6.68
CA GLN A 41 -55.80 7.26 7.19
C GLN A 41 -56.81 8.43 7.12
N GLN A 42 -56.40 9.62 7.55
CA GLN A 42 -57.25 10.81 7.51
C GLN A 42 -57.54 11.26 6.08
N LEU A 43 -56.54 11.19 5.19
CA LEU A 43 -56.70 11.51 3.77
C LEU A 43 -57.68 10.53 3.10
N GLU A 44 -57.54 9.23 3.38
CA GLU A 44 -58.45 8.21 2.85
C GLU A 44 -59.88 8.42 3.35
N GLN A 45 -60.05 8.74 4.65
CA GLN A 45 -61.35 9.02 5.24
C GLN A 45 -62.01 10.27 4.64
N ALA A 46 -61.25 11.36 4.49
CA ALA A 46 -61.74 12.60 3.87
C ALA A 46 -62.14 12.38 2.39
N GLN A 47 -61.36 11.62 1.63
CA GLN A 47 -61.70 11.31 0.23
C GLN A 47 -62.95 10.43 0.11
N LYS A 48 -63.20 9.54 1.09
CA LYS A 48 -64.44 8.75 1.16
C LYS A 48 -65.66 9.61 1.49
N GLU A 49 -65.52 10.53 2.45
CA GLU A 49 -66.57 11.44 2.86
C GLU A 49 -66.95 12.43 1.74
N LEU A 50 -65.96 12.89 0.97
CA LEU A 50 -66.17 13.73 -0.21
C LEU A 50 -66.66 12.96 -1.45
N GLY A 51 -66.83 11.63 -1.36
CA GLY A 51 -67.35 10.81 -2.44
C GLY A 51 -66.44 10.69 -3.67
N ILE A 52 -65.14 10.91 -3.52
CA ILE A 52 -64.19 10.93 -4.65
C ILE A 52 -64.01 9.50 -5.19
N PRO A 53 -64.28 9.25 -6.50
CA PRO A 53 -64.06 7.94 -7.12
C PRO A 53 -62.61 7.47 -6.97
N SER A 54 -62.39 6.16 -6.85
CA SER A 54 -61.04 5.60 -6.65
C SER A 54 -60.01 5.99 -7.73
N ALA A 55 -60.47 6.35 -8.93
CA ALA A 55 -59.63 6.80 -10.05
C ALA A 55 -59.13 8.25 -9.91
N GLU A 56 -59.79 9.07 -9.09
CA GLU A 56 -59.48 10.50 -8.89
C GLU A 56 -58.85 10.79 -7.53
N ARG A 57 -58.48 9.73 -6.77
CA ARG A 57 -57.83 9.89 -5.46
C ARG A 57 -56.44 10.47 -5.61
N ILE A 58 -56.06 11.30 -4.64
CA ILE A 58 -54.78 12.00 -4.61
C ILE A 58 -53.67 10.97 -4.32
N PRO A 59 -52.68 10.81 -5.22
CA PRO A 59 -51.59 9.88 -5.00
C PRO A 59 -50.59 10.40 -3.96
N VAL A 60 -50.18 9.50 -3.06
CA VAL A 60 -49.24 9.81 -1.98
C VAL A 60 -47.86 9.25 -2.34
N ASN A 61 -46.92 10.15 -2.66
CA ASN A 61 -45.53 9.78 -2.98
C ASN A 61 -44.62 9.98 -1.77
N TYR A 62 -43.83 8.97 -1.45
CA TYR A 62 -42.81 8.99 -0.41
C TYR A 62 -41.48 9.41 -1.02
N ALA A 63 -40.86 10.48 -0.50
CA ALA A 63 -39.49 10.81 -0.85
C ALA A 63 -38.64 10.79 0.41
N SER A 64 -37.63 9.92 0.43
CA SER A 64 -36.53 10.05 1.37
C SER A 64 -35.61 11.17 0.86
N GLU A 65 -35.79 12.38 1.39
CA GLU A 65 -34.77 13.42 1.23
C GLU A 65 -33.53 12.97 2.03
N GLY A 66 -32.61 12.29 1.35
CA GLY A 66 -31.28 12.00 1.89
C GLY A 66 -30.58 13.31 2.18
N GLY A 67 -30.39 13.62 3.46
CA GLY A 67 -29.83 14.89 3.88
C GLY A 67 -28.35 14.97 3.48
N LEU A 68 -27.91 16.14 3.00
CA LEU A 68 -26.48 16.44 2.77
C LEU A 68 -25.62 16.11 4.02
N TRP A 69 -26.21 16.20 5.21
CA TRP A 69 -25.59 15.80 6.47
C TRP A 69 -25.24 14.31 6.55
N GLN A 70 -26.07 13.43 6.00
CA GLN A 70 -25.83 11.98 5.98
C GLN A 70 -24.68 11.63 5.05
N VAL A 71 -24.61 12.31 3.89
CA VAL A 71 -23.50 12.21 2.95
C VAL A 71 -22.20 12.73 3.60
N ALA A 72 -22.25 13.88 4.26
CA ALA A 72 -21.09 14.43 4.97
C ALA A 72 -20.57 13.49 6.06
N MET A 73 -21.46 12.85 6.83
CA MET A 73 -21.06 11.86 7.84
C MET A 73 -20.45 10.60 7.23
N ALA A 74 -20.92 10.15 6.07
CA ALA A 74 -20.36 8.99 5.36
C ALA A 74 -18.93 9.26 4.86
N PHE A 75 -18.66 10.47 4.38
CA PHE A 75 -17.33 10.86 3.87
C PHE A 75 -16.42 11.52 4.92
N GLY A 76 -16.93 11.85 6.11
CA GLY A 76 -16.16 12.47 7.18
C GLY A 76 -14.89 11.68 7.54
N PRO A 77 -15.00 10.37 7.85
CA PRO A 77 -13.83 9.55 8.21
C PRO A 77 -12.79 9.44 7.09
N THR A 78 -13.22 9.34 5.83
CA THR A 78 -12.31 9.22 4.69
C THR A 78 -11.60 10.55 4.40
N ILE A 79 -12.31 11.68 4.49
CA ILE A 79 -11.70 13.02 4.35
C ILE A 79 -10.70 13.27 5.49
N LEU A 80 -11.03 12.89 6.73
CA LEU A 80 -10.12 13.03 7.88
C LEU A 80 -8.85 12.21 7.69
N LEU A 81 -8.96 10.95 7.26
CA LEU A 81 -7.81 10.08 6.97
C LEU A 81 -6.90 10.68 5.90
N VAL A 82 -7.47 11.13 4.78
CA VAL A 82 -6.70 11.74 3.68
C VAL A 82 -6.05 13.05 4.13
N GLY A 83 -6.76 13.87 4.90
CA GLY A 83 -6.23 15.11 5.48
C GLY A 83 -5.05 14.86 6.43
N LEU A 84 -5.15 13.86 7.30
CA LEU A 84 -4.09 13.46 8.22
C LEU A 84 -2.85 12.92 7.45
N LEU A 85 -3.06 12.13 6.40
CA LEU A 85 -1.99 11.66 5.52
C LEU A 85 -1.32 12.82 4.78
N MET A 86 -2.08 13.80 4.28
CA MET A 86 -1.51 15.00 3.65
C MET A 86 -0.77 15.92 4.65
N TYR A 87 -1.25 16.03 5.89
CA TYR A 87 -0.60 16.82 6.93
C TYR A 87 0.74 16.20 7.37
N THR A 88 0.77 14.88 7.60
CA THR A 88 2.00 14.16 7.98
C THR A 88 3.04 14.16 6.87
N THR A 89 2.64 14.04 5.61
CA THR A 89 3.56 14.12 4.46
C THR A 89 4.15 15.52 4.24
N ARG A 90 3.40 16.58 4.55
CA ARG A 90 3.92 17.97 4.51
C ARG A 90 4.77 18.32 5.74
N SER A 91 4.43 17.79 6.91
CA SER A 91 5.19 18.01 8.16
C SER A 91 6.51 17.23 8.19
N LEU A 92 6.59 16.06 7.56
CA LEU A 92 7.83 15.29 7.36
C LEU A 92 8.53 15.62 6.02
N GLY A 93 8.56 16.89 5.64
CA GLY A 93 9.32 17.43 4.51
C GLY A 93 10.85 17.34 4.71
N GLY A 94 11.37 16.14 4.97
CA GLY A 94 12.80 15.90 5.08
C GLY A 94 13.26 14.44 5.08
N ARG A 95 12.42 13.47 5.49
CA ARG A 95 12.81 12.04 5.51
C ARG A 95 11.59 11.14 5.75
N GLY A 96 11.13 10.41 4.72
CA GLY A 96 10.44 9.13 4.96
C GLY A 96 8.91 9.05 4.76
N GLY A 97 8.27 9.95 4.00
CA GLY A 97 6.83 9.89 3.70
C GLY A 97 6.33 8.69 2.87
N GLY A 98 7.20 7.73 2.53
CA GLY A 98 6.86 6.53 1.75
C GLY A 98 6.67 5.24 2.58
N GLN A 99 6.80 5.29 3.91
CA GLN A 99 6.96 4.07 4.71
C GLN A 99 5.65 3.44 5.21
N MET A 100 4.51 4.14 5.25
CA MET A 100 3.25 3.56 5.75
C MET A 100 2.46 2.73 4.73
N PHE A 101 2.59 3.00 3.43
CA PHE A 101 1.85 2.28 2.37
C PHE A 101 2.74 1.67 1.27
N GLY A 102 4.07 1.81 1.37
CA GLY A 102 5.04 1.38 0.34
C GLY A 102 5.83 0.10 0.63
N GLY A 103 5.45 -0.67 1.66
CA GLY A 103 6.21 -1.84 2.13
C GLY A 103 6.30 -3.03 1.15
N PHE A 104 5.49 -3.05 0.09
CA PHE A 104 5.40 -4.16 -0.86
C PHE A 104 6.21 -3.98 -2.16
N SER A 105 6.88 -2.84 -2.37
CA SER A 105 7.53 -2.53 -3.67
C SER A 105 8.98 -2.08 -3.57
N LYS A 106 9.66 -2.37 -2.46
CA LYS A 106 11.12 -2.31 -2.42
C LYS A 106 11.64 -3.59 -1.83
N SER A 107 12.02 -4.51 -2.72
CA SER A 107 12.97 -5.56 -2.39
C SER A 107 14.14 -4.88 -1.69
N LYS A 108 14.25 -5.10 -0.37
CA LYS A 108 15.53 -4.93 0.30
C LYS A 108 16.41 -6.05 -0.23
N ALA A 109 17.00 -5.84 -1.41
CA ALA A 109 18.33 -6.36 -1.66
C ALA A 109 19.19 -5.73 -0.56
N LYS A 110 19.30 -6.45 0.56
CA LYS A 110 20.27 -6.19 1.60
C LYS A 110 21.59 -6.19 0.84
N MET A 111 22.15 -5.00 0.59
CA MET A 111 23.43 -4.89 -0.11
C MET A 111 24.35 -5.91 0.54
N PHE A 112 24.79 -6.90 -0.25
CA PHE A 112 25.79 -7.87 0.17
C PHE A 112 26.81 -7.12 1.00
N ASN A 113 27.12 -7.61 2.20
CA ASN A 113 27.91 -6.88 3.19
C ASN A 113 29.26 -6.48 2.57
N HIS A 114 29.29 -5.29 1.98
CA HIS A 114 30.34 -4.85 1.09
C HIS A 114 31.40 -4.23 1.99
N GLU A 115 32.27 -5.07 2.53
CA GLU A 115 33.51 -4.59 3.11
C GLU A 115 34.40 -4.16 1.92
N THR A 116 34.22 -2.91 1.45
CA THR A 116 35.00 -2.33 0.33
C THR A 116 36.50 -2.40 0.56
N ALA A 117 36.92 -2.49 1.83
CA ALA A 117 38.29 -2.72 2.24
C ALA A 117 38.33 -3.74 3.37
N VAL A 118 38.64 -5.00 3.03
CA VAL A 118 39.00 -6.00 4.05
C VAL A 118 40.36 -5.62 4.62
N LYS A 119 40.41 -5.39 5.94
CA LYS A 119 41.64 -4.98 6.65
C LYS A 119 42.53 -6.16 7.05
N VAL A 120 42.02 -7.39 6.95
CA VAL A 120 42.70 -8.62 7.37
C VAL A 120 43.73 -9.03 6.31
N LYS A 121 44.95 -9.36 6.74
CA LYS A 121 46.06 -9.82 5.90
C LYS A 121 46.52 -11.23 6.28
N PHE A 122 47.40 -11.84 5.50
CA PHE A 122 47.96 -13.16 5.86
C PHE A 122 48.81 -13.13 7.13
N SER A 123 49.32 -11.96 7.52
CA SER A 123 49.97 -11.74 8.82
C SER A 123 49.03 -12.02 10.00
N ASP A 124 47.72 -11.86 9.81
CA ASP A 124 46.72 -11.99 10.88
C ASP A 124 46.20 -13.43 11.01
N VAL A 125 46.62 -14.32 10.08
CA VAL A 125 46.33 -15.75 10.13
C VAL A 125 47.54 -16.45 10.75
N ALA A 126 47.38 -17.13 11.88
CA ALA A 126 48.45 -17.94 12.46
C ALA A 126 48.47 -19.36 11.87
N GLY A 127 49.67 -19.89 11.57
CA GLY A 127 49.87 -21.22 11.00
C GLY A 127 49.29 -21.40 9.58
N MET A 128 48.91 -22.64 9.24
CA MET A 128 48.33 -23.02 7.95
C MET A 128 49.26 -22.74 6.76
N ASP A 129 50.54 -23.04 6.92
CA ASP A 129 51.59 -22.64 5.96
C ASP A 129 51.38 -23.28 4.58
N GLU A 130 50.93 -24.54 4.53
CA GLU A 130 50.58 -25.23 3.30
C GLU A 130 49.39 -24.57 2.59
N ALA A 131 48.31 -24.29 3.34
CA ALA A 131 47.11 -23.67 2.77
C ALA A 131 47.37 -22.23 2.31
N LYS A 132 48.21 -21.48 3.02
CA LYS A 132 48.65 -20.15 2.60
C LYS A 132 49.48 -20.21 1.32
N ALA A 133 50.37 -21.19 1.18
CA ALA A 133 51.17 -21.36 -0.03
C ALA A 133 50.30 -21.62 -1.27
N GLU A 134 49.30 -22.49 -1.15
CA GLU A 134 48.34 -22.76 -2.23
C GLU A 134 47.49 -21.53 -2.57
N ILE A 135 46.99 -20.81 -1.56
CA ILE A 135 46.12 -19.65 -1.79
C ILE A 135 46.90 -18.42 -2.26
N MET A 136 48.19 -18.31 -1.95
CA MET A 136 49.08 -17.28 -2.51
C MET A 136 49.13 -17.32 -4.04
N GLU A 137 48.96 -18.49 -4.65
CA GLU A 137 48.84 -18.60 -6.10
C GLU A 137 47.60 -17.84 -6.59
N PHE A 138 46.44 -18.00 -5.94
CA PHE A 138 45.21 -17.26 -6.25
C PHE A 138 45.40 -15.74 -6.11
N VAL A 139 46.13 -15.27 -5.09
CA VAL A 139 46.45 -13.85 -4.93
C VAL A 139 47.28 -13.35 -6.12
N SER A 140 48.26 -14.14 -6.57
CA SER A 140 49.08 -13.78 -7.72
C SER A 140 48.27 -13.69 -9.02
N PHE A 141 47.30 -14.59 -9.20
CA PHE A 141 46.34 -14.54 -10.31
C PHE A 141 45.46 -13.29 -10.24
N LEU A 142 44.92 -12.94 -9.07
CA LEU A 142 44.06 -11.77 -8.89
C LEU A 142 44.80 -10.45 -9.12
N LYS A 143 46.12 -10.39 -8.82
CA LYS A 143 46.94 -9.20 -9.05
C LYS A 143 47.36 -8.99 -10.50
N ALA A 144 47.61 -10.08 -11.24
CA ALA A 144 48.17 -10.00 -12.59
C ALA A 144 47.56 -11.03 -13.56
N PRO A 145 46.24 -10.99 -13.83
CA PRO A 145 45.55 -12.00 -14.63
C PRO A 145 46.10 -12.10 -16.07
N GLU A 146 46.47 -10.97 -16.68
CA GLU A 146 47.00 -10.92 -18.05
C GLU A 146 48.26 -11.76 -18.25
N ARG A 147 49.13 -11.84 -17.23
CA ARG A 147 50.37 -12.61 -17.31
C ARG A 147 50.07 -14.10 -17.46
N PHE A 148 49.07 -14.59 -16.75
CA PHE A 148 48.68 -15.99 -16.78
C PHE A 148 47.90 -16.36 -18.04
N GLU A 149 47.05 -15.45 -18.53
CA GLU A 149 46.34 -15.64 -19.80
C GLU A 149 47.31 -15.73 -21.00
N ARG A 150 48.36 -14.90 -21.03
CA ARG A 150 49.40 -14.96 -22.07
C ARG A 150 50.18 -16.27 -22.08
N LEU A 151 50.31 -16.92 -20.92
CA LEU A 151 50.93 -18.24 -20.78
C LEU A 151 49.96 -19.39 -21.10
N GLY A 152 48.71 -19.10 -21.45
CA GLY A 152 47.67 -20.09 -21.71
C GLY A 152 47.16 -20.78 -20.44
N ALA A 153 47.45 -20.25 -19.26
CA ALA A 153 47.00 -20.84 -18.00
C ALA A 153 45.51 -20.57 -17.79
N LYS A 154 44.77 -21.61 -17.39
CA LYS A 154 43.33 -21.51 -17.10
C LYS A 154 43.13 -20.92 -15.71
N ILE A 155 42.36 -19.84 -15.61
CA ILE A 155 42.04 -19.20 -14.33
C ILE A 155 41.21 -20.16 -13.46
N PRO A 156 41.64 -20.45 -12.22
CA PRO A 156 40.85 -21.20 -11.26
C PRO A 156 39.50 -20.54 -10.99
N ARG A 157 38.41 -21.31 -11.05
CA ARG A 157 37.04 -20.77 -10.89
C ARG A 157 36.57 -20.69 -9.43
N GLY A 158 37.27 -21.34 -8.52
CA GLY A 158 36.97 -21.34 -7.09
C GLY A 158 37.82 -22.35 -6.32
N ALA A 159 37.79 -22.24 -5.00
CA ALA A 159 38.42 -23.17 -4.07
C ALA A 159 37.43 -23.51 -2.95
N ILE A 160 37.52 -24.72 -2.42
CA ILE A 160 36.70 -25.18 -1.29
C ILE A 160 37.63 -25.38 -0.10
N LEU A 161 37.38 -24.67 1.00
CA LEU A 161 38.08 -24.86 2.25
C LEU A 161 37.28 -25.82 3.13
N SER A 162 37.84 -26.99 3.43
CA SER A 162 37.23 -28.00 4.31
C SER A 162 37.97 -28.09 5.65
N GLY A 163 37.23 -28.41 6.71
CA GLY A 163 37.80 -28.67 8.03
C GLY A 163 36.83 -28.37 9.18
N PRO A 164 37.17 -28.76 10.42
CA PRO A 164 36.33 -28.53 11.61
C PRO A 164 35.92 -27.06 11.80
N PRO A 165 34.78 -26.76 12.46
CA PRO A 165 34.40 -25.38 12.76
C PRO A 165 35.49 -24.69 13.59
N GLY A 166 35.70 -23.38 13.40
CA GLY A 166 36.69 -22.61 14.15
C GLY A 166 38.13 -22.65 13.63
N THR A 167 38.44 -23.41 12.57
CA THR A 167 39.80 -23.49 12.00
C THR A 167 40.21 -22.33 11.09
N GLY A 168 39.60 -21.15 11.22
CA GLY A 168 40.04 -19.97 10.46
C GLY A 168 39.76 -19.96 8.96
N LYS A 169 38.96 -20.88 8.40
CA LYS A 169 38.61 -20.92 6.95
C LYS A 169 38.10 -19.58 6.41
N THR A 170 37.13 -18.96 7.09
CA THR A 170 36.59 -17.65 6.71
C THR A 170 37.62 -16.54 6.88
N LEU A 171 38.51 -16.66 7.87
CA LEU A 171 39.57 -15.69 8.14
C LEU A 171 40.64 -15.74 7.04
N LEU A 172 41.01 -16.93 6.57
CA LEU A 172 41.90 -17.16 5.45
C LEU A 172 41.31 -16.61 4.13
N ALA A 173 40.01 -16.83 3.89
CA ALA A 173 39.32 -16.25 2.73
C ALA A 173 39.30 -14.70 2.77
N LYS A 174 39.06 -14.10 3.94
CA LYS A 174 39.16 -12.64 4.13
C LYS A 174 40.58 -12.13 3.90
N ALA A 175 41.59 -12.80 4.45
CA ALA A 175 42.99 -12.45 4.27
C ALA A 175 43.41 -12.47 2.79
N THR A 176 42.92 -13.44 2.02
CA THR A 176 43.18 -13.55 0.56
C THR A 176 42.68 -12.32 -0.19
N ALA A 177 41.48 -11.84 0.14
CA ALA A 177 40.91 -10.63 -0.45
C ALA A 177 41.69 -9.37 -0.02
N GLY A 178 42.07 -9.27 1.26
CA GLY A 178 42.89 -8.18 1.78
C GLY A 178 44.29 -8.10 1.16
N GLU A 179 44.91 -9.24 0.87
CA GLU A 179 46.22 -9.32 0.20
C GLU A 179 46.17 -8.95 -1.28
N SER A 180 45.04 -9.26 -1.93
CA SER A 180 44.81 -8.95 -3.35
C SER A 180 44.25 -7.55 -3.57
N GLY A 181 43.74 -6.89 -2.51
CA GLY A 181 43.09 -5.58 -2.61
C GLY A 181 41.75 -5.60 -3.35
N VAL A 182 41.10 -6.77 -3.43
CA VAL A 182 39.82 -6.96 -4.13
C VAL A 182 38.66 -6.97 -3.14
N PRO A 183 37.43 -6.60 -3.56
CA PRO A 183 36.24 -6.69 -2.72
C PRO A 183 35.98 -8.13 -2.24
N PHE A 184 35.53 -8.29 -1.00
CA PHE A 184 35.14 -9.59 -0.43
C PHE A 184 33.63 -9.66 -0.25
N PHE A 185 33.00 -10.68 -0.83
CA PHE A 185 31.59 -10.97 -0.67
C PHE A 185 31.43 -12.24 0.17
N SER A 186 30.63 -12.14 1.24
CA SER A 186 30.31 -13.26 2.12
C SER A 186 28.81 -13.50 2.10
N VAL A 187 28.41 -14.73 1.76
CA VAL A 187 27.02 -15.18 1.75
C VAL A 187 26.96 -16.54 2.42
N SER A 188 25.97 -16.77 3.29
CA SER A 188 25.79 -18.07 3.93
C SER A 188 24.94 -18.96 3.04
N GLY A 189 25.33 -20.24 2.89
CA GLY A 189 24.54 -21.23 2.13
C GLY A 189 23.10 -21.37 2.65
N SER A 190 22.90 -21.18 3.97
CA SER A 190 21.58 -21.18 4.61
C SER A 190 20.68 -20.03 4.14
N GLU A 191 21.22 -18.92 3.65
CA GLU A 191 20.45 -17.79 3.12
C GLU A 191 19.76 -18.15 1.79
N PHE A 192 20.21 -19.21 1.11
CA PHE A 192 19.59 -19.68 -0.13
C PHE A 192 18.51 -20.74 0.08
N VAL A 193 18.30 -21.21 1.32
CA VAL A 193 17.32 -22.26 1.68
C VAL A 193 16.10 -21.64 2.39
N GLU A 194 15.70 -20.42 2.01
CA GLU A 194 14.50 -19.78 2.57
C GLU A 194 13.24 -20.64 2.33
N MET A 195 12.28 -20.56 3.27
CA MET A 195 11.07 -21.40 3.36
C MET A 195 10.10 -21.31 2.16
N PHE A 196 10.40 -20.50 1.15
CA PHE A 196 9.57 -20.32 -0.03
C PHE A 196 10.32 -20.74 -1.30
N VAL A 197 9.77 -21.71 -2.01
CA VAL A 197 10.30 -22.17 -3.29
C VAL A 197 10.25 -21.02 -4.29
N GLY A 198 11.36 -20.70 -4.96
CA GLY A 198 11.41 -19.73 -6.06
C GLY A 198 11.95 -18.34 -5.76
N VAL A 199 12.37 -18.02 -4.53
CA VAL A 199 13.04 -16.74 -4.21
C VAL A 199 14.57 -16.77 -4.41
N GLY A 200 15.18 -17.96 -4.52
CA GLY A 200 16.63 -18.11 -4.71
C GLY A 200 17.16 -17.77 -6.10
N SER A 201 16.36 -17.91 -7.17
CA SER A 201 16.82 -17.63 -8.55
C SER A 201 16.60 -16.18 -9.00
N SER A 202 16.05 -15.32 -8.13
CA SER A 202 15.69 -13.92 -8.46
C SER A 202 16.64 -12.88 -7.84
N ARG A 203 17.75 -13.32 -7.24
CA ARG A 203 18.75 -12.45 -6.60
C ARG A 203 20.12 -12.60 -7.26
#